data_AF-A0A497RU50-F1
#
_entry.id   AF-A0A497RU50-F1
#
_cell.length_a   1.000
_cell.length_b   1.000
_cell.length_c   1.000
_cell.angle_alpha   90.00
_cell.angle_beta   90.00
_cell.angle_gamma   90.00
#
_symmetry.space_group_name_H-M   'P 1'
#
loop_
_entity.id
_entity.type
_entity.pdbx_description
1 polymer ?
#
loop_
_entity_poly.entity_id
_entity_poly.type
_entity_poly.pdbx_seq_one_letter_code
_entity_poly.pdbx_strand_id
1 'polypeptide(L)'
;MDRLEGMKEGLHKARSGLIRAFVKVDDNKIRDIIISGDFILTPEYYIDEMEKSLVGVEASRDKILEILKKFYDENNFQSPETHPEDFTEAIMKAIGGE
;
A
#
# COMPACT_ATOMS: atom_id res chain seq x y z
N MET A 1 22.22 -8.29 0.50
CA MET A 1 21.03 -9.14 0.31
C MET A 1 19.92 -8.26 -0.21
N ASP A 2 19.36 -8.59 -1.36
CA ASP A 2 18.34 -7.79 -2.04
C ASP A 2 17.02 -7.88 -1.25
N ARG A 3 16.61 -6.80 -0.57
CA ARG A 3 15.39 -6.80 0.27
C ARG A 3 14.09 -6.98 -0.55
N LEU A 4 14.18 -6.94 -1.88
CA LEU A 4 13.05 -7.03 -2.80
C LEU A 4 12.88 -8.43 -3.40
N GLU A 5 13.67 -9.43 -2.97
CA GLU A 5 13.63 -10.78 -3.55
C GLU A 5 12.24 -11.44 -3.41
N GLY A 6 11.61 -11.69 -4.55
CA GLY A 6 10.28 -12.31 -4.65
C GLY A 6 9.11 -11.35 -4.44
N MET A 7 9.35 -10.03 -4.37
CA MET A 7 8.30 -9.02 -4.44
C MET A 7 7.93 -8.70 -5.89
N LYS A 8 6.66 -8.38 -6.13
CA LYS A 8 6.17 -7.83 -7.40
C LYS A 8 5.97 -6.32 -7.27
N GLU A 9 6.20 -5.56 -8.35
CA GLU A 9 6.02 -4.11 -8.38
C GLU A 9 4.66 -3.72 -8.98
N GLY A 10 4.01 -2.75 -8.36
CA GLY A 10 2.83 -2.06 -8.88
C GLY A 10 2.99 -0.55 -8.83
N LEU A 11 2.52 0.13 -9.88
CA LEU A 11 2.66 1.57 -10.06
C LEU A 11 1.29 2.21 -10.27
N HIS A 12 0.98 3.23 -9.47
CA HIS A 12 -0.26 3.99 -9.60
C HIS A 12 0.00 5.48 -9.60
N LYS A 13 -0.61 6.19 -10.55
CA LYS A 13 -0.52 7.64 -10.65
C LYS A 13 -1.71 8.25 -9.94
N ALA A 14 -1.47 8.74 -8.73
CA ALA A 14 -2.42 9.52 -7.95
C ALA A 14 -2.45 10.97 -8.45
N ARG A 15 -3.32 11.80 -7.84
CA ARG A 15 -3.32 13.24 -8.13
C ARG A 15 -2.07 13.94 -7.61
N SER A 16 -1.59 13.53 -6.43
CA SER A 16 -0.39 14.09 -5.80
C SER A 16 0.91 13.71 -6.53
N GLY A 17 0.99 12.49 -7.09
CA GLY A 17 2.18 11.99 -7.77
C GLY A 17 2.14 10.48 -8.03
N LEU A 18 3.30 9.82 -8.02
CA LEU A 18 3.41 8.39 -8.33
C LEU A 18 3.55 7.56 -7.04
N ILE A 19 2.67 6.59 -6.84
CA ILE A 19 2.77 5.57 -5.79
C ILE A 19 3.37 4.31 -6.40
N ARG A 20 4.36 3.75 -5.72
CA ARG A 20 5.02 2.48 -6.03
C ARG A 20 4.85 1.53 -4.86
N ALA A 21 4.33 0.34 -5.14
CA ALA A 21 4.18 -0.72 -4.16
C ALA A 21 5.01 -1.94 -4.60
N PHE A 22 5.83 -2.45 -3.70
CA PHE A 22 6.44 -3.76 -3.83
C PHE A 22 5.72 -4.70 -2.88
N VAL A 23 5.15 -5.79 -3.40
CA VAL A 23 4.30 -6.68 -2.60
C VAL A 23 4.74 -8.12 -2.78
N LYS A 24 4.90 -8.83 -1.67
CA LYS A 24 5.08 -10.27 -1.64
C LYS A 24 3.81 -10.91 -1.13
N VAL A 25 3.25 -11.84 -1.89
CA VAL A 25 2.05 -12.59 -1.50
C VAL A 25 2.44 -14.05 -1.27
N ASP A 26 1.96 -14.62 -0.19
CA ASP A 26 2.09 -16.03 0.16
C ASP A 26 0.74 -16.53 0.69
N ASP A 27 0.28 -17.70 0.24
CA ASP A 27 -1.00 -18.30 0.66
C ASP A 27 -2.19 -17.30 0.62
N ASN A 28 -2.32 -16.56 -0.50
CA ASN A 28 -3.35 -15.53 -0.71
C ASN A 28 -3.32 -14.35 0.30
N LYS A 29 -2.21 -14.13 1.00
CA LYS A 29 -2.03 -13.04 1.96
C LYS A 29 -0.79 -12.21 1.67
N ILE A 30 -0.85 -10.92 1.98
CA ILE A 30 0.32 -10.04 1.91
C ILE A 30 1.32 -10.49 2.96
N ARG A 31 2.45 -11.04 2.52
CA ARG A 31 3.54 -11.48 3.39
C ARG A 31 4.44 -10.31 3.77
N ASP A 32 4.68 -9.41 2.83
CA ASP A 32 5.55 -8.26 2.97
C ASP A 32 5.15 -7.19 1.96
N ILE A 33 5.31 -5.92 2.30
CA ILE A 33 4.94 -4.80 1.46
C ILE A 33 5.84 -3.61 1.74
N ILE A 34 6.26 -2.93 0.67
CA ILE A 34 6.97 -1.66 0.71
C ILE A 34 6.23 -0.67 -0.19
N ILE A 35 5.87 0.48 0.36
CA ILE A 35 5.21 1.57 -0.34
C ILE A 35 6.18 2.74 -0.38
N SER A 36 6.37 3.29 -1.56
CA SER A 36 7.26 4.43 -1.79
C SER A 36 6.73 5.26 -2.94
N GLY A 37 7.23 6.48 -3.11
CA GLY A 37 6.78 7.31 -4.22
C GLY A 37 6.84 8.80 -3.92
N ASP A 38 6.16 9.53 -4.78
CA ASP A 38 6.01 10.98 -4.73
C ASP A 38 4.61 11.31 -4.22
N PHE A 39 4.36 11.03 -2.95
CA PHE A 39 3.14 11.38 -2.24
C PHE A 39 3.49 12.01 -0.90
N ILE A 40 2.58 12.80 -0.37
CA ILE A 40 2.78 13.47 0.92
C ILE A 40 1.99 12.71 1.98
N LEU A 41 2.68 12.31 3.04
CA LEU A 41 2.08 11.70 4.21
C LEU A 41 2.79 12.24 5.46
N THR A 42 2.06 12.98 6.28
CA THR A 42 2.63 13.71 7.43
C THR A 42 1.88 13.35 8.70
N PRO A 43 2.55 12.87 9.75
CA PRO A 43 3.98 12.51 9.83
C PRO A 43 4.43 11.36 8.92
N GLU A 44 5.68 11.37 8.46
CA GLU A 44 6.21 10.38 7.49
C GLU A 44 6.21 8.93 8.01
N TYR A 45 6.38 8.72 9.32
CA TYR A 45 6.46 7.38 9.91
C TYR A 45 5.17 6.57 9.77
N TYR A 46 4.04 7.22 9.47
CA TYR A 46 2.78 6.53 9.22
C TYR A 46 2.83 5.67 7.95
N ILE A 47 3.80 5.86 7.05
CA ILE A 47 3.97 4.94 5.92
C ILE A 47 4.36 3.53 6.42
N ASP A 48 5.26 3.46 7.39
CA ASP A 48 5.75 2.20 7.96
C ASP A 48 4.63 1.50 8.77
N GLU A 49 3.79 2.29 9.47
CA GLU A 49 2.59 1.79 10.15
C GLU A 49 1.52 1.31 9.15
N MET A 50 1.37 1.99 8.01
CA MET A 50 0.45 1.58 6.95
C MET A 50 0.89 0.26 6.33
N GLU A 51 2.19 0.11 6.01
CA GLU A 51 2.76 -1.14 5.52
C GLU A 51 2.53 -2.29 6.50
N LYS A 52 2.81 -2.10 7.79
CA LYS A 52 2.55 -3.09 8.84
C LYS A 52 1.08 -3.49 8.93
N SER A 53 0.16 -2.54 8.77
CA SER A 53 -1.29 -2.81 8.84
C SER A 53 -1.77 -3.75 7.72
N LEU A 54 -1.05 -3.79 6.60
CA LEU A 54 -1.37 -4.61 5.43
C LEU A 54 -0.76 -6.00 5.48
N VAL A 55 0.26 -6.24 6.31
CA VAL A 55 0.85 -7.57 6.47
C VAL A 55 -0.15 -8.54 7.08
N GLY A 56 -0.35 -9.68 6.44
CA GLY A 56 -1.30 -10.72 6.82
C GLY A 56 -2.71 -10.52 6.27
N VAL A 57 -2.98 -9.38 5.60
CA VAL A 57 -4.26 -9.11 4.94
C VAL A 57 -4.41 -9.98 3.70
N GLU A 58 -5.62 -10.42 3.42
CA GLU A 58 -5.94 -11.14 2.19
C GLU A 58 -5.59 -10.28 0.97
N ALA A 59 -4.95 -10.88 -0.04
CA ALA A 59 -4.52 -10.22 -1.26
C ALA A 59 -5.70 -9.96 -2.23
N SER A 60 -6.72 -9.27 -1.71
CA SER A 60 -7.98 -8.94 -2.37
C SER A 60 -8.25 -7.45 -2.25
N ARG A 61 -8.76 -6.86 -3.34
CA ARG A 61 -9.07 -5.42 -3.44
C ARG A 61 -9.93 -4.93 -2.28
N ASP A 62 -10.98 -5.68 -1.96
CA ASP A 62 -11.96 -5.30 -0.95
C ASP A 62 -11.33 -5.25 0.45
N LYS A 63 -10.50 -6.25 0.77
CA LYS A 63 -9.79 -6.35 2.05
C LYS A 63 -8.68 -5.33 2.21
N ILE A 64 -7.90 -5.08 1.17
CA ILE A 64 -6.87 -4.04 1.17
C ILE A 64 -7.51 -2.66 1.36
N LEU A 65 -8.59 -2.37 0.63
CA LEU A 65 -9.30 -1.09 0.74
C LEU A 65 -9.95 -0.90 2.11
N GLU A 66 -10.55 -1.96 2.67
CA GLU A 66 -11.13 -1.96 4.02
C GLU A 66 -10.08 -1.55 5.07
N ILE A 67 -8.90 -2.16 5.03
CA ILE A 67 -7.80 -1.88 5.97
C ILE A 67 -7.26 -0.45 5.78
N LEU A 68 -7.05 -0.02 4.54
CA LEU A 68 -6.58 1.35 4.26
C LEU A 68 -7.59 2.41 4.68
N LYS A 69 -8.89 2.20 4.44
CA LYS A 69 -9.93 3.12 4.92
C LYS A 69 -9.94 3.21 6.44
N LYS A 70 -9.84 2.06 7.12
CA LYS A 70 -9.75 2.02 8.58
C LYS A 70 -8.50 2.72 9.08
N PHE A 71 -7.36 2.54 8.42
CA PHE A 71 -6.12 3.23 8.74
C PHE A 71 -6.25 4.76 8.65
N TYR A 72 -6.93 5.27 7.61
CA TYR A 72 -7.21 6.70 7.46
C TYR A 72 -8.18 7.26 8.52
N ASP A 73 -9.12 6.45 9.00
CA ASP A 73 -10.11 6.86 10.00
C ASP A 73 -9.54 6.85 11.43
N GLU A 74 -8.73 5.83 11.75
CA GLU A 74 -8.17 5.63 13.09
C GLU A 74 -6.91 6.48 13.36
N ASN A 75 -6.24 6.96 12.32
CA ASN A 75 -4.97 7.69 12.46
C ASN A 75 -5.11 9.14 12.02
N ASN A 76 -4.56 10.05 12.82
CA ASN A 76 -4.65 11.48 12.57
C ASN A 76 -3.43 11.99 11.78
N PHE A 77 -3.28 11.54 10.54
CA PHE A 77 -2.24 11.99 9.60
C PHE A 77 -2.84 12.84 8.47
N GLN A 78 -1.98 13.57 7.78
CA GLN A 78 -2.33 14.34 6.59
C GLN A 78 -1.82 13.63 5.34
N SER A 79 -2.70 13.44 4.37
CA SER A 79 -2.38 12.85 3.07
C SER A 79 -3.09 13.62 1.96
N PRO A 80 -2.60 14.83 1.60
CA PRO A 80 -3.23 15.64 0.58
C PRO A 80 -3.18 14.95 -0.78
N GLU A 81 -4.30 14.98 -1.50
CA GLU A 81 -4.43 14.48 -2.89
C GLU A 81 -4.06 13.00 -3.10
N THR A 82 -3.99 12.23 -2.00
CA THR A 82 -3.72 10.80 -2.00
C THR A 82 -4.70 10.09 -1.07
N HIS A 83 -5.46 9.16 -1.62
CA HIS A 83 -6.57 8.49 -0.93
C HIS A 83 -6.30 6.98 -0.74
N PRO A 84 -7.04 6.29 0.14
CA PRO A 84 -6.95 4.83 0.30
C PRO A 84 -7.03 4.07 -1.03
N GLU A 85 -7.84 4.56 -1.97
CA GLU A 85 -8.03 3.99 -3.30
C GLU A 85 -6.75 4.03 -4.13
N ASP A 86 -5.95 5.09 -4.02
CA ASP A 86 -4.70 5.22 -4.78
C ASP A 86 -3.65 4.19 -4.33
N PHE A 87 -3.54 3.97 -3.02
CA PHE A 87 -2.67 2.92 -2.47
C PHE A 87 -3.19 1.53 -2.84
N THR A 88 -4.51 1.32 -2.78
CA THR A 88 -5.13 0.06 -3.20
C THR A 88 -4.78 -0.27 -4.64
N GLU A 89 -4.91 0.70 -5.56
CA GLU A 89 -4.55 0.52 -6.97
C GLU A 89 -3.09 0.12 -7.17
N ALA A 90 -2.16 0.77 -6.45
CA ALA A 90 -0.74 0.42 -6.53
C ALA A 90 -0.49 -1.03 -6.09
N ILE A 91 -1.11 -1.45 -4.98
CA ILE A 91 -0.97 -2.80 -4.42
C ILE A 91 -1.61 -3.84 -5.35
N MET A 92 -2.81 -3.57 -5.86
CA MET A 92 -3.53 -4.47 -6.79
C MET A 92 -2.75 -4.73 -8.07
N LYS A 93 -2.12 -3.68 -8.63
CA LYS A 93 -1.24 -3.80 -9.80
C LYS A 93 0.01 -4.63 -9.53
N ALA A 94 0.53 -4.61 -8.29
CA ALA A 94 1.65 -5.45 -7.90
C ALA A 94 1.26 -6.93 -7.83
N ILE A 95 0.12 -7.24 -7.22
CA ILE A 95 -0.31 -8.63 -7.02
C ILE A 95 -0.94 -9.24 -8.28
N GLY A 96 -1.35 -8.41 -9.25
CA GLY A 96 -1.94 -8.83 -10.51
C GLY A 96 -3.44 -9.11 -10.42
N GLY A 97 -4.14 -8.49 -9.47
CA GLY A 97 -5.59 -8.57 -9.38
C GLY A 97 -6.23 -7.47 -10.22
N GLU A 98 -6.97 -7.88 -11.25
CA GLU A 98 -7.79 -7.03 -12.12
C GLU A 98 -9.02 -6.47 -11.38
#